data_AF-A0A4R5TNF0-F1
#
_entry.id   AF-A0A4R5TNF0-F1
#
_cell.length_a   1.000
_cell.length_b   1.000
_cell.length_c   1.000
_cell.angle_alpha   90.00
_cell.angle_beta   90.00
_cell.angle_gamma   90.00
#
_symmetry.space_group_name_H-M   'P 1'
#
loop_
_entity.id
_entity.type
_entity.pdbx_description
1 polymer ?
#
loop_
_entity_poly.entity_id
_entity_poly.type
_entity_poly.pdbx_seq_one_letter_code
_entity_poly.pdbx_strand_id
1 'polypeptide(L)'
;MGFLDNLFGKKIILTPEMEIMAEKMIENDWLRNCGKTSDFETKFKTEFANSIDEVEKKLAYKRDVKGFVTLDNLFIEAGRRNQLFLSLNHKNQYGSAWNKATDVIIKEYISNYKFDFNKIQETFNSKIGVQTDLYLRTIFVETLREMYFRGIVENYPTFFTDVIDVYLKGNVIIGWLGKFGSHNVQVKEIFPIFPNEGVLNIW
;
A
#
# COMPACT_ATOMS: atom_id res chain seq x y z
N MET A 1 -22.75 26.20 14.72
CA MET A 1 -22.33 25.08 13.86
C MET A 1 -23.58 24.39 13.34
N GLY A 2 -24.16 24.67 12.18
CA GLY A 2 -23.70 25.31 10.95
C GLY A 2 -24.35 24.52 9.80
N PHE A 3 -25.60 24.86 9.44
CA PHE A 3 -26.46 24.15 8.47
C PHE A 3 -25.82 23.96 7.06
N LEU A 4 -24.73 24.68 6.78
CA LEU A 4 -23.93 24.57 5.55
C LEU A 4 -22.92 23.40 5.55
N ASP A 5 -22.53 22.86 6.72
CA ASP A 5 -21.62 21.71 6.80
C ASP A 5 -22.27 20.41 6.30
N ASN A 6 -23.60 20.40 6.15
CA ASN A 6 -24.38 19.26 5.70
C ASN A 6 -24.67 19.23 4.19
N LEU A 7 -24.44 20.31 3.44
CA LEU A 7 -24.67 20.34 1.99
C LEU A 7 -23.41 20.06 1.14
N PHE A 8 -22.22 20.34 1.69
CA PHE A 8 -20.95 20.00 1.07
C PHE A 8 -20.15 19.17 2.06
N GLY A 9 -20.27 17.84 1.96
CA GLY A 9 -19.65 16.92 2.90
C GLY A 9 -18.21 17.32 3.22
N LYS A 10 -17.94 17.51 4.51
CA LYS A 10 -16.70 18.01 5.15
C LYS A 10 -15.49 17.98 4.22
N LYS A 11 -14.90 19.16 3.97
CA LYS A 11 -13.65 19.30 3.22
C LYS A 11 -12.60 18.34 3.82
N ILE A 12 -12.05 17.46 3.00
CA ILE A 12 -10.93 16.60 3.43
C ILE A 12 -9.68 17.46 3.50
N ILE A 13 -9.00 17.38 4.64
CA ILE A 13 -7.75 18.08 4.92
C ILE A 13 -6.75 17.01 5.35
N LEU A 14 -5.55 17.05 4.79
CA LEU A 14 -4.46 16.17 5.18
C LEU A 14 -3.99 16.57 6.59
N THR A 15 -3.72 15.58 7.44
CA THR A 15 -3.19 15.88 8.77
C THR A 15 -1.68 16.14 8.70
N PRO A 16 -1.08 16.84 9.69
CA PRO A 16 0.37 17.03 9.75
C PRO A 16 1.17 15.72 9.68
N GLU A 17 0.65 14.64 10.27
CA GLU A 17 1.30 13.32 10.23
C GLU A 17 1.31 12.73 8.82
N MET A 18 0.24 12.94 8.06
CA MET A 18 0.17 12.53 6.65
C MET A 18 1.17 13.32 5.81
N GLU A 19 1.28 14.62 6.05
CA GLU A 19 2.26 15.47 5.36
C GLU A 19 3.69 15.01 5.66
N ILE A 20 4.02 14.77 6.94
CA ILE A 20 5.33 14.22 7.34
C ILE A 20 5.60 12.87 6.67
N MET A 21 4.62 11.97 6.62
CA MET A 21 4.78 10.68 5.95
C MET A 21 4.98 10.83 4.44
N ALA A 22 4.25 11.73 3.80
CA ALA A 22 4.39 12.01 2.38
C ALA A 22 5.81 12.51 2.05
N GLU A 23 6.30 13.51 2.79
CA GLU A 23 7.66 14.04 2.61
C GLU A 23 8.71 12.95 2.88
N LYS A 24 8.54 12.13 3.92
CA LYS A 24 9.43 10.97 4.15
C LYS A 24 9.48 10.03 2.95
N MET A 25 8.36 9.73 2.29
CA MET A 25 8.34 8.87 1.11
C MET A 25 8.96 9.56 -0.12
N ILE A 26 8.78 10.87 -0.27
CA ILE A 26 9.32 11.66 -1.39
C ILE A 26 10.84 11.79 -1.29
N GLU A 27 11.34 12.10 -0.10
CA GLU A 27 12.77 12.28 0.18
C GLU A 27 13.51 10.95 0.41
N ASN A 28 12.78 9.83 0.52
CA ASN A 28 13.37 8.53 0.74
C ASN A 28 14.35 8.15 -0.38
N ASP A 29 15.50 7.64 0.01
CA ASP A 29 16.42 6.97 -0.92
C ASP A 29 15.92 5.54 -1.16
N TRP A 30 14.99 5.42 -2.11
CA TRP A 30 14.38 4.15 -2.49
C TRP A 30 15.43 3.16 -3.01
N LEU A 31 15.23 1.87 -2.73
CA LEU A 31 16.04 0.77 -3.25
C LEU A 31 17.49 0.68 -2.72
N ARG A 32 17.94 1.60 -1.85
CA ARG A 32 19.32 1.65 -1.32
C ARG A 32 19.77 0.38 -0.58
N ASN A 33 18.80 -0.38 -0.06
CA ASN A 33 19.03 -1.61 0.69
C ASN A 33 18.46 -2.86 0.00
N CYS A 34 17.94 -2.75 -1.23
CA CYS A 34 17.57 -3.93 -2.01
C CYS A 34 18.76 -4.89 -2.17
N GLY A 35 18.59 -6.13 -1.74
CA GLY A 35 19.59 -7.19 -1.65
C GLY A 35 20.36 -7.24 -0.32
N LYS A 36 19.98 -6.41 0.67
CA LYS A 36 20.59 -6.36 2.00
C LYS A 36 19.54 -6.62 3.06
N THR A 37 19.96 -7.25 4.15
CA THR A 37 19.12 -7.41 5.33
C THR A 37 18.92 -6.08 6.04
N SER A 38 17.76 -5.93 6.68
CA SER A 38 17.37 -4.77 7.48
C SER A 38 16.34 -5.21 8.50
N ASP A 39 16.37 -4.60 9.68
CA ASP A 39 15.32 -4.77 10.66
C ASP A 39 14.15 -3.87 10.28
N PHE A 40 12.92 -4.37 10.29
CA PHE A 40 11.72 -3.60 9.94
C PHE A 40 10.74 -3.55 11.11
N GLU A 41 10.14 -2.39 11.33
CA GLU A 41 8.99 -2.24 12.23
C GLU A 41 7.73 -2.58 11.45
N THR A 42 7.42 -3.87 11.38
CA THR A 42 6.21 -4.38 10.75
C THR A 42 5.54 -5.44 11.62
N LYS A 43 4.20 -5.52 11.55
CA LYS A 43 3.43 -6.57 12.22
C LYS A 43 3.58 -7.94 11.55
N PHE A 44 4.13 -8.00 10.34
CA PHE A 44 4.25 -9.21 9.55
C PHE A 44 5.62 -9.85 9.69
N LYS A 45 5.69 -11.18 9.56
CA LYS A 45 6.98 -11.84 9.38
C LYS A 45 7.56 -11.43 8.02
N THR A 46 8.88 -11.38 7.93
CA THR A 46 9.59 -11.04 6.70
C THR A 46 10.55 -12.17 6.29
N GLU A 47 10.67 -12.38 4.99
CA GLU A 47 11.63 -13.30 4.40
C GLU A 47 12.28 -12.65 3.18
N PHE A 48 13.60 -12.54 3.20
CA PHE A 48 14.37 -11.95 2.11
C PHE A 48 14.49 -12.93 0.94
N ALA A 49 14.37 -12.43 -0.28
CA ALA A 49 14.76 -13.16 -1.47
C ALA A 49 16.26 -13.46 -1.44
N ASN A 50 16.64 -14.66 -1.85
CA ASN A 50 18.01 -15.15 -1.73
C ASN A 50 18.91 -14.67 -2.88
N SER A 51 18.32 -14.27 -4.01
CA SER A 51 19.06 -13.80 -5.19
C SER A 51 18.22 -12.86 -6.05
N ILE A 52 18.91 -12.15 -6.95
CA ILE A 52 18.25 -11.33 -7.97
C ILE A 52 17.40 -12.17 -8.93
N ASP A 53 17.87 -13.37 -9.32
CA ASP A 53 17.12 -14.32 -10.15
C ASP A 53 15.78 -14.71 -9.50
N GLU A 54 15.75 -14.85 -8.17
CA GLU A 54 14.53 -15.15 -7.44
C GLU A 54 13.54 -13.97 -7.51
N VAL A 55 14.04 -12.74 -7.38
CA VAL A 55 13.27 -11.49 -7.47
C VAL A 55 12.67 -11.35 -8.86
N GLU A 56 13.49 -11.47 -9.90
CA GLU A 56 13.08 -11.41 -11.30
C GLU A 56 11.97 -12.41 -11.59
N LYS A 57 12.16 -13.67 -11.20
CA LYS A 57 11.19 -14.73 -11.39
C LYS A 57 9.86 -14.44 -10.68
N LYS A 58 9.90 -13.98 -9.43
CA LYS A 58 8.69 -13.72 -8.63
C LYS A 58 7.90 -12.53 -9.16
N LEU A 59 8.58 -11.44 -9.55
CA LEU A 59 7.92 -10.27 -10.13
C LEU A 59 7.41 -10.52 -11.57
N ALA A 60 7.94 -11.50 -12.28
CA ALA A 60 7.43 -11.91 -13.59
C ALA A 60 6.08 -12.67 -13.52
N TYR A 61 5.70 -13.22 -12.37
CA TYR A 61 4.45 -13.97 -12.22
C TYR A 61 3.23 -13.07 -12.47
N LYS A 62 2.36 -13.50 -13.40
CA LYS A 62 1.11 -12.82 -13.74
C LYS A 62 -0.10 -13.28 -12.93
N ARG A 63 0.06 -14.35 -12.15
CA ARG A 63 -0.96 -14.97 -11.30
C ARG A 63 -0.27 -15.60 -10.11
N ASP A 64 -1.01 -15.75 -9.02
CA ASP A 64 -0.56 -16.49 -7.85
C ASP A 64 -0.08 -17.89 -8.24
N VAL A 65 0.98 -18.32 -7.59
CA VAL A 65 1.50 -19.69 -7.70
C VAL A 65 1.36 -20.36 -6.34
N LYS A 66 1.49 -21.69 -6.29
CA LYS A 66 1.27 -22.44 -5.06
C LYS A 66 2.17 -21.92 -3.92
N GLY A 67 1.54 -21.31 -2.91
CA GLY A 67 2.22 -20.77 -1.73
C GLY A 67 2.82 -19.37 -1.89
N PHE A 68 2.56 -18.70 -3.01
CA PHE A 68 3.04 -17.33 -3.26
C PHE A 68 1.96 -16.50 -3.96
N VAL A 69 1.61 -15.39 -3.33
CA VAL A 69 0.74 -14.36 -3.90
C VAL A 69 1.62 -13.28 -4.53
N THR A 70 1.27 -12.89 -5.76
CA THR A 70 2.02 -11.87 -6.50
C THR A 70 1.90 -10.51 -5.84
N LEU A 71 2.85 -9.62 -6.11
CA LEU A 71 2.83 -8.23 -5.62
C LEU A 71 1.52 -7.51 -6.00
N ASP A 72 1.11 -7.65 -7.26
CA ASP A 72 -0.14 -7.10 -7.80
C ASP A 72 -1.35 -7.55 -6.97
N ASN A 73 -1.51 -8.86 -6.82
CA ASN A 73 -2.67 -9.43 -6.14
C ASN A 73 -2.66 -9.12 -4.63
N LEU A 74 -1.48 -9.05 -4.01
CA LEU A 74 -1.32 -8.59 -2.63
C LEU A 74 -1.85 -7.17 -2.43
N PHE A 75 -1.45 -6.23 -3.28
CA PHE A 75 -1.87 -4.84 -3.14
C PHE A 75 -3.32 -4.61 -3.54
N ILE A 76 -3.81 -5.31 -4.55
CA ILE A 76 -5.23 -5.31 -4.90
C ILE A 76 -6.06 -5.81 -3.70
N GLU A 77 -5.69 -6.92 -3.08
CA GLU A 77 -6.45 -7.47 -1.96
C GLU A 77 -6.39 -6.56 -0.73
N ALA A 78 -5.23 -5.99 -0.42
CA ALA A 78 -5.07 -5.01 0.66
C ALA A 78 -5.97 -3.79 0.46
N GLY A 79 -5.90 -3.14 -0.71
CA GLY A 79 -6.73 -1.98 -1.04
C GLY A 79 -8.23 -2.32 -1.09
N ARG A 80 -8.59 -3.52 -1.56
CA ARG A 80 -9.98 -3.99 -1.62
C ARG A 80 -10.57 -4.18 -0.23
N ARG A 81 -9.84 -4.78 0.71
CA ARG A 81 -10.29 -4.97 2.11
C ARG A 81 -10.59 -3.61 2.76
N ASN A 82 -9.71 -2.63 2.56
CA ASN A 82 -9.90 -1.26 3.04
C ASN A 82 -11.19 -0.62 2.51
N GLN A 83 -11.41 -0.68 1.19
CA GLN A 83 -12.59 -0.10 0.56
C GLN A 83 -13.89 -0.79 0.98
N LEU A 84 -13.86 -2.12 1.04
CA LEU A 84 -15.04 -2.91 1.40
C LEU A 84 -15.41 -2.74 2.87
N PHE A 85 -14.44 -2.58 3.78
CA PHE A 85 -14.72 -2.26 5.17
C PHE A 85 -15.59 -1.00 5.31
N LEU A 86 -15.21 0.08 4.62
CA LEU A 86 -16.01 1.32 4.59
C LEU A 86 -17.38 1.09 3.96
N SER A 87 -17.43 0.32 2.87
CA SER A 87 -18.68 0.06 2.14
C SER A 87 -19.68 -0.79 2.91
N LEU A 88 -19.22 -1.68 3.79
CA LEU A 88 -20.08 -2.53 4.62
C LEU A 88 -20.46 -1.84 5.94
N ASN A 89 -19.50 -1.24 6.63
CA ASN A 89 -19.70 -0.76 8.00
C ASN A 89 -20.04 0.73 8.08
N HIS A 90 -19.66 1.52 7.07
CA HIS A 90 -19.76 2.99 7.13
C HIS A 90 -20.25 3.65 5.83
N LYS A 91 -21.01 2.91 4.99
CA LYS A 91 -21.44 3.35 3.65
C LYS A 91 -22.03 4.76 3.62
N ASN A 92 -22.93 5.04 4.57
CA ASN A 92 -23.66 6.31 4.64
C ASN A 92 -22.79 7.48 5.15
N GLN A 93 -21.68 7.19 5.82
CA GLN A 93 -20.81 8.20 6.44
C GLN A 93 -19.63 8.57 5.54
N TYR A 94 -19.02 7.59 4.87
CA TYR A 94 -17.75 7.78 4.15
C TYR A 94 -17.79 7.39 2.67
N GLY A 95 -18.96 7.05 2.11
CA GLY A 95 -19.08 6.62 0.71
C GLY A 95 -18.48 7.59 -0.32
N SER A 96 -18.53 8.90 -0.07
CA SER A 96 -17.85 9.92 -0.90
C SER A 96 -16.46 10.32 -0.42
N ALA A 97 -16.09 9.97 0.82
CA ALA A 97 -14.83 10.38 1.42
C ALA A 97 -13.63 9.66 0.80
N TRP A 98 -13.82 8.41 0.36
CA TRP A 98 -12.75 7.61 -0.26
C TRP A 98 -12.17 8.28 -1.52
N ASN A 99 -13.05 8.65 -2.45
CA ASN A 99 -12.65 9.32 -3.69
C ASN A 99 -12.09 10.70 -3.39
N LYS A 100 -12.75 11.48 -2.54
CA LYS A 100 -12.27 12.82 -2.14
C LYS A 100 -10.88 12.77 -1.50
N ALA A 101 -10.58 11.78 -0.66
CA ALA A 101 -9.27 11.66 -0.01
C ALA A 101 -8.20 11.35 -1.05
N THR A 102 -8.51 10.43 -1.96
CA THR A 102 -7.66 10.08 -3.10
C THR A 102 -7.39 11.30 -3.99
N ASP A 103 -8.42 12.09 -4.29
CA ASP A 103 -8.30 13.30 -5.12
C ASP A 103 -7.41 14.37 -4.47
N VAL A 104 -7.56 14.58 -3.16
CA VAL A 104 -6.69 15.52 -2.42
C VAL A 104 -5.24 15.03 -2.44
N ILE A 105 -4.99 13.75 -2.15
CA ILE A 105 -3.62 13.19 -2.19
C ILE A 105 -3.00 13.35 -3.58
N ILE A 106 -3.74 13.00 -4.64
CA ILE A 106 -3.28 13.14 -6.02
C ILE A 106 -2.96 14.59 -6.34
N LYS A 107 -3.87 15.51 -6.02
CA LYS A 107 -3.71 16.93 -6.32
C LYS A 107 -2.47 17.52 -5.63
N GLU A 108 -2.28 17.22 -4.35
CA GLU A 108 -1.21 17.85 -3.57
C GLU A 108 0.18 17.30 -3.93
N TYR A 109 0.31 15.99 -4.13
CA TYR A 109 1.62 15.33 -4.27
C TYR A 109 1.94 14.79 -5.65
N ILE A 110 0.94 14.37 -6.43
CA ILE A 110 1.16 13.65 -7.69
C ILE A 110 1.03 14.60 -8.87
N SER A 111 -0.06 15.38 -8.96
CA SER A 111 -0.31 16.30 -10.07
C SER A 111 0.73 17.43 -10.16
N ASN A 112 1.39 17.76 -9.06
CA ASN A 112 2.45 18.76 -9.01
C ASN A 112 3.85 18.18 -9.33
N TYR A 113 3.93 16.91 -9.75
CA TYR A 113 5.19 16.20 -10.06
C TYR A 113 6.23 16.28 -8.93
N LYS A 114 5.78 16.39 -7.67
CA LYS A 114 6.69 16.40 -6.51
C LYS A 114 7.38 15.04 -6.33
N PHE A 115 6.77 13.98 -6.82
CA PHE A 115 7.28 12.62 -6.69
C PHE A 115 7.37 11.91 -8.04
N ASP A 116 8.59 11.58 -8.46
CA ASP A 116 8.87 10.89 -9.72
C ASP A 116 8.95 9.37 -9.53
N PHE A 117 7.78 8.73 -9.53
CA PHE A 117 7.67 7.27 -9.44
C PHE A 117 8.34 6.54 -10.61
N ASN A 118 8.32 7.15 -11.81
CA ASN A 118 8.86 6.52 -13.02
C ASN A 118 10.38 6.38 -12.91
N LYS A 119 11.07 7.40 -12.43
CA LYS A 119 12.52 7.35 -12.22
C LYS A 119 12.92 6.23 -11.26
N ILE A 120 12.17 6.02 -10.18
CA ILE A 120 12.43 4.93 -9.23
C ILE A 120 12.17 3.57 -9.90
N GLN A 121 11.05 3.44 -10.63
CA GLN A 121 10.72 2.22 -11.36
C GLN A 121 11.76 1.85 -12.42
N GLU A 122 12.25 2.84 -13.17
CA GLU A 122 13.31 2.67 -14.16
C GLU A 122 14.61 2.22 -13.51
N THR A 123 15.01 2.87 -12.40
CA THR A 123 16.20 2.50 -11.63
C THR A 123 16.11 1.04 -11.16
N PHE A 124 14.93 0.63 -10.68
CA PHE A 124 14.68 -0.74 -10.27
C PHE A 124 14.80 -1.73 -11.43
N ASN A 125 14.08 -1.48 -12.53
CA ASN A 125 14.06 -2.35 -13.70
C ASN A 125 15.45 -2.45 -14.36
N SER A 126 16.25 -1.38 -14.33
CA SER A 126 17.66 -1.43 -14.75
C SER A 126 18.52 -2.30 -13.84
N LYS A 127 18.26 -2.30 -12.52
CA LYS A 127 18.99 -3.12 -11.55
C LYS A 127 18.71 -4.61 -11.71
N ILE A 128 17.44 -4.99 -11.98
CA ILE A 128 17.00 -6.39 -12.10
C ILE A 128 16.87 -6.91 -13.54
N GLY A 129 17.17 -6.10 -14.56
CA GLY A 129 17.14 -6.55 -15.95
C GLY A 129 15.76 -6.95 -16.52
N VAL A 130 14.66 -6.76 -15.78
CA VAL A 130 13.30 -7.09 -16.22
C VAL A 130 12.34 -5.92 -16.03
N GLN A 131 11.36 -5.81 -16.93
CA GLN A 131 10.30 -4.81 -16.83
C GLN A 131 9.20 -5.29 -15.88
N THR A 132 9.08 -4.62 -14.74
CA THR A 132 8.09 -4.89 -13.71
C THR A 132 7.41 -3.60 -13.26
N ASP A 133 6.35 -3.72 -12.48
CA ASP A 133 5.70 -2.61 -11.78
C ASP A 133 5.75 -2.90 -10.28
N LEU A 134 6.38 -2.00 -9.52
CA LEU A 134 6.46 -2.05 -8.06
C LEU A 134 5.24 -1.41 -7.40
N TYR A 135 4.32 -0.85 -8.18
CA TYR A 135 3.10 -0.19 -7.72
C TYR A 135 3.40 0.95 -6.74
N LEU A 136 4.48 1.69 -6.97
CA LEU A 136 4.97 2.74 -6.07
C LEU A 136 3.91 3.83 -5.82
N ARG A 137 3.15 4.18 -6.87
CA ARG A 137 2.03 5.12 -6.76
C ARG A 137 0.92 4.58 -5.85
N THR A 138 0.61 3.28 -5.96
CA THR A 138 -0.36 2.61 -5.09
C THR A 138 0.11 2.67 -3.65
N ILE A 139 1.36 2.27 -3.36
CA ILE A 139 1.94 2.32 -2.02
C ILE A 139 1.79 3.72 -1.42
N PHE A 140 2.15 4.77 -2.18
CA PHE A 140 2.07 6.15 -1.72
C PHE A 140 0.62 6.58 -1.39
N VAL A 141 -0.30 6.39 -2.34
CA VAL A 141 -1.70 6.81 -2.18
C VAL A 141 -2.40 6.02 -1.07
N GLU A 142 -2.22 4.70 -1.05
CA GLU A 142 -2.84 3.81 -0.07
C GLU A 142 -2.34 4.09 1.34
N THR A 143 -1.04 4.31 1.54
CA THR A 143 -0.46 4.61 2.86
C THR A 143 -1.10 5.87 3.46
N LEU A 144 -1.15 6.96 2.69
CA LEU A 144 -1.76 8.21 3.14
C LEU A 144 -3.26 8.03 3.38
N ARG A 145 -3.96 7.30 2.51
CA ARG A 145 -5.39 7.04 2.68
C ARG A 145 -5.69 6.20 3.91
N GLU A 146 -4.89 5.18 4.20
CA GLU A 146 -4.99 4.39 5.43
C GLU A 146 -4.78 5.26 6.67
N MET A 147 -3.78 6.15 6.66
CA MET A 147 -3.56 7.10 7.76
C MET A 147 -4.79 8.00 7.99
N TYR A 148 -5.39 8.52 6.92
CA TYR A 148 -6.59 9.34 7.00
C TYR A 148 -7.75 8.59 7.64
N PHE A 149 -8.10 7.40 7.12
CA PHE A 149 -9.25 6.65 7.62
C PHE A 149 -9.02 6.07 9.00
N ARG A 150 -7.82 5.61 9.33
CA ARG A 150 -7.48 5.17 10.70
C ARG A 150 -7.64 6.30 11.72
N GLY A 151 -7.44 7.56 11.33
CA GLY A 151 -7.64 8.71 12.20
C GLY A 151 -9.12 9.03 12.51
N ILE A 152 -10.07 8.51 11.73
CA ILE A 152 -11.50 8.88 11.85
C ILE A 152 -12.45 7.67 11.92
N VAL A 153 -11.96 6.46 11.64
CA VAL A 153 -12.72 5.21 11.66
C VAL A 153 -12.03 4.22 12.60
N GLU A 154 -12.72 3.85 13.67
CA GLU A 154 -12.23 2.86 14.62
C GLU A 154 -12.08 1.49 13.95
N ASN A 155 -11.02 0.75 14.30
CA ASN A 155 -10.72 -0.59 13.79
C ASN A 155 -10.58 -0.66 12.25
N TYR A 156 -10.31 0.47 11.60
CA TYR A 156 -10.07 0.50 10.16
C TYR A 156 -8.88 -0.42 9.79
N PRO A 157 -9.05 -1.34 8.83
CA PRO A 157 -8.00 -2.28 8.45
C PRO A 157 -6.83 -1.53 7.80
N THR A 158 -5.62 -1.92 8.19
CA THR A 158 -4.38 -1.39 7.61
C THR A 158 -3.49 -2.52 7.12
N PHE A 159 -2.80 -2.24 6.03
CA PHE A 159 -1.74 -3.05 5.47
C PHE A 159 -0.59 -2.16 5.03
N PHE A 160 -0.86 -1.13 4.22
CA PHE A 160 0.18 -0.27 3.65
C PHE A 160 0.93 0.52 4.72
N THR A 161 0.26 1.08 5.73
CA THR A 161 0.95 1.73 6.87
C THR A 161 1.77 0.75 7.71
N ASP A 162 1.40 -0.53 7.70
CA ASP A 162 2.05 -1.55 8.53
C ASP A 162 3.27 -2.18 7.84
N VAL A 163 3.45 -1.89 6.56
CA VAL A 163 4.61 -2.35 5.76
C VAL A 163 5.45 -1.21 5.22
N ILE A 164 5.06 0.05 5.45
CA ILE A 164 5.75 1.21 4.87
C ILE A 164 7.22 1.32 5.31
N ASP A 165 7.54 0.83 6.51
CA ASP A 165 8.92 0.84 7.02
C ASP A 165 9.88 0.02 6.14
N VAL A 166 9.39 -1.02 5.44
CA VAL A 166 10.18 -1.77 4.43
C VAL A 166 10.69 -0.83 3.35
N TYR A 167 9.81 0.02 2.83
CA TYR A 167 10.13 0.97 1.78
C TYR A 167 10.98 2.14 2.28
N LEU A 168 10.67 2.67 3.46
CA LEU A 168 11.44 3.75 4.09
C LEU A 168 12.86 3.30 4.45
N LYS A 169 13.08 2.00 4.66
CA LYS A 169 14.43 1.41 4.83
C LYS A 169 15.13 1.08 3.52
N GLY A 170 14.48 1.33 2.38
CA GLY A 170 15.08 1.18 1.06
C GLY A 170 15.07 -0.24 0.52
N ASN A 171 14.23 -1.11 1.08
CA ASN A 171 13.90 -2.43 0.54
C ASN A 171 12.58 -2.36 -0.22
N VAL A 172 12.21 -3.45 -0.89
CA VAL A 172 10.92 -3.56 -1.58
C VAL A 172 10.22 -4.87 -1.26
N ILE A 173 8.89 -4.84 -1.18
CA ILE A 173 8.08 -6.06 -1.17
C ILE A 173 7.98 -6.57 -2.60
N ILE A 174 8.23 -7.86 -2.78
CA ILE A 174 8.14 -8.54 -4.09
C ILE A 174 7.00 -9.55 -4.16
N GLY A 175 6.31 -9.77 -3.03
CA GLY A 175 5.10 -10.58 -2.94
C GLY A 175 4.84 -11.07 -1.52
N TRP A 176 4.02 -12.11 -1.41
CA TRP A 176 3.59 -12.68 -0.13
C TRP A 176 3.68 -14.20 -0.14
N LEU A 177 4.41 -14.77 0.81
CA LEU A 177 4.49 -16.21 1.01
C LEU A 177 3.30 -16.64 1.85
N GLY A 178 2.32 -17.27 1.20
CA GLY A 178 1.04 -17.60 1.82
C GLY A 178 -0.07 -17.72 0.79
N LYS A 179 -1.31 -17.55 1.24
CA LYS A 179 -2.51 -17.54 0.39
C LYS A 179 -3.51 -16.53 0.93
N PHE A 180 -4.23 -15.86 0.04
CA PHE A 180 -5.46 -15.13 0.41
C PHE A 180 -6.69 -16.01 0.20
N GLY A 181 -7.78 -15.68 0.90
CA GLY A 181 -9.11 -16.18 0.56
C GLY A 181 -9.50 -15.76 -0.86
N SER A 182 -10.23 -16.62 -1.58
CA SER A 182 -10.65 -16.31 -2.96
C SER A 182 -11.53 -15.04 -3.01
N HIS A 183 -11.20 -14.11 -3.91
CA HIS A 183 -11.98 -12.90 -4.20
C HIS A 183 -13.41 -13.16 -4.70
N ASN A 184 -13.70 -14.40 -5.13
CA ASN A 184 -15.00 -14.80 -5.69
C ASN A 184 -16.06 -15.15 -4.63
N VAL A 185 -15.73 -15.05 -3.34
CA VAL A 185 -16.70 -15.29 -2.26
C VAL A 185 -17.46 -13.99 -1.99
N GLN A 186 -18.79 -14.02 -1.97
CA GLN A 186 -19.58 -12.90 -1.45
C GLN A 186 -19.16 -12.63 -0.01
N VAL A 187 -18.42 -11.54 0.20
CA VAL A 187 -17.87 -11.19 1.50
C VAL A 187 -18.94 -10.46 2.31
N LYS A 188 -19.52 -11.14 3.30
CA LYS A 188 -20.44 -10.52 4.27
C LYS A 188 -19.68 -9.82 5.40
N GLU A 189 -18.44 -10.22 5.65
CA GLU A 189 -17.56 -9.69 6.70
C GLU A 189 -16.15 -9.53 6.15
N ILE A 190 -15.57 -8.33 6.28
CA ILE A 190 -14.18 -8.06 5.89
C ILE A 190 -13.29 -8.12 7.13
N PHE A 191 -12.16 -8.79 6.97
CA PHE A 191 -11.10 -8.84 7.96
C PHE A 191 -9.80 -8.24 7.40
N PRO A 192 -8.96 -7.60 8.23
CA PRO A 192 -7.63 -7.15 7.80
C PRO A 192 -6.76 -8.34 7.37
N ILE A 193 -5.66 -8.07 6.66
CA ILE A 193 -4.62 -9.09 6.47
C ILE A 193 -3.96 -9.33 7.83
N PHE A 194 -4.04 -10.55 8.32
CA PHE A 194 -3.49 -10.92 9.62
C PHE A 194 -2.04 -11.39 9.51
N PRO A 195 -1.19 -11.11 10.52
CA PRO A 195 0.20 -11.56 10.57
C PRO A 195 0.44 -13.06 10.41
N ASN A 196 -0.56 -13.88 10.74
CA ASN A 196 -0.48 -15.34 10.68
C ASN A 196 -0.90 -15.91 9.31
N GLU A 197 -1.41 -15.09 8.38
CA GLU A 197 -1.83 -15.54 7.05
C GLU A 197 -0.64 -15.78 6.09
N GLY A 198 0.57 -15.35 6.47
CA GLY A 198 1.76 -15.49 5.63
C GLY A 198 2.92 -14.59 6.04
N VAL A 199 3.84 -14.40 5.10
CA VAL A 199 5.14 -13.74 5.30
C VAL A 199 5.37 -12.76 4.15
N LEU A 200 5.79 -11.53 4.45
CA LEU A 200 6.22 -10.56 3.44
C LEU A 200 7.51 -11.05 2.80
N ASN A 201 7.49 -11.18 1.47
CA ASN A 201 8.70 -11.48 0.74
C ASN A 201 9.34 -10.18 0.25
N ILE A 202 10.58 -9.95 0.68
CA ILE A 202 11.26 -8.66 0.54
C ILE A 202 12.55 -8.84 -0.26
N TRP A 203 12.95 -7.81 -1.00
CA TRP A 203 14.28 -7.68 -1.56
C TRP A 203 15.00 -6.47 -0.99
#